data_AF-N8YHK0-F1
#
_entry.id   AF-N8YHK0-F1
#
_cell.length_a   1.000
_cell.length_b   1.000
_cell.length_c   1.000
_cell.angle_alpha   90.00
_cell.angle_beta   90.00
_cell.angle_gamma   90.00
#
_symmetry.space_group_name_H-M   'P 1'
#
loop_
_entity.id
_entity.type
_entity.pdbx_description
1 polymer ?
#
loop_
_entity_poly.entity_id
_entity_poly.type
_entity_poly.pdbx_seq_one_letter_code
_entity_poly.pdbx_strand_id
1 'polypeptide(L)'
;MGEWSEYFEDFPEENPANHKQEPDLGPMSIVFPHLHLSQLTKEELAKENSKISEINAEIDRKALEIENTIVLAKRTPVAAVDDCPICYGNTMNVFMVSENSFYCECSNCDSSGVGTSPKSIYQDIEDKVWTNDS
;
A
#
# COMPACT_ATOMS: atom_id res chain seq x y z
N MET A 1 -27.37 -55.04 -28.83
CA MET A 1 -26.63 -54.20 -27.86
C MET A 1 -25.15 -54.44 -28.13
N GLY A 2 -24.55 -53.51 -28.83
CA GLY A 2 -23.24 -53.60 -29.46
C GLY A 2 -23.24 -52.50 -30.50
N GLU A 3 -22.11 -51.81 -30.69
CA GLU A 3 -21.93 -50.66 -31.59
C GLU A 3 -22.12 -49.25 -30.96
N TRP A 4 -21.83 -49.11 -29.66
CA TRP A 4 -21.48 -47.81 -29.06
C TRP A 4 -20.07 -47.79 -28.43
N SER A 5 -19.44 -48.95 -28.25
CA SER A 5 -18.10 -49.07 -27.65
C SER A 5 -16.96 -48.93 -28.67
N GLU A 6 -17.20 -49.24 -29.94
CA GLU A 6 -16.15 -49.24 -30.98
C GLU A 6 -15.84 -47.83 -31.52
N TYR A 7 -16.71 -46.84 -31.31
CA TYR A 7 -16.47 -45.45 -31.73
C TYR A 7 -15.45 -44.71 -30.85
N PHE A 8 -15.05 -45.29 -29.72
CA PHE A 8 -14.06 -44.72 -28.80
C PHE A 8 -12.68 -45.40 -28.88
N GLU A 9 -12.51 -46.46 -29.69
CA GLU A 9 -11.23 -47.15 -29.84
C GLU A 9 -10.24 -46.45 -30.81
N ASP A 10 -10.72 -45.48 -31.61
CA ASP A 10 -9.91 -44.79 -32.63
C ASP A 10 -9.43 -43.38 -32.23
N PHE A 11 -9.68 -42.93 -31.00
CA PHE A 11 -9.11 -41.67 -30.54
C PHE A 11 -7.76 -41.95 -29.87
N PRO A 12 -6.63 -41.43 -30.38
CA PRO A 12 -5.35 -41.58 -29.72
C PRO A 12 -5.45 -41.03 -28.30
N GLU A 13 -5.33 -41.97 -27.37
CA GLU A 13 -5.11 -41.80 -25.94
C GLU A 13 -4.14 -40.64 -25.72
N GLU A 14 -4.56 -39.66 -24.92
CA GLU A 14 -3.92 -38.37 -24.70
C GLU A 14 -2.39 -38.42 -24.87
N ASN A 15 -1.87 -37.66 -25.84
CA ASN A 15 -0.43 -37.44 -25.95
C ASN A 15 0.08 -36.84 -24.62
N PRO A 16 0.96 -37.52 -23.87
CA PRO A 16 1.45 -37.02 -22.58
C PRO A 16 2.26 -35.72 -22.70
N ALA A 17 2.67 -35.32 -23.90
CA ALA A 17 3.24 -34.00 -24.18
C ALA A 17 2.20 -32.86 -24.25
N ASN A 18 0.89 -33.19 -24.23
CA ASN A 18 -0.21 -32.23 -24.22
C ASN A 18 -0.75 -31.94 -22.82
N HIS A 19 -0.04 -32.37 -21.76
CA HIS A 19 -0.15 -31.68 -20.49
C HIS A 19 0.25 -30.23 -20.76
N LYS A 20 -0.77 -29.38 -20.95
CA LYS A 20 -0.60 -27.93 -20.89
C LYS A 20 0.13 -27.71 -19.57
N GLN A 21 1.42 -27.36 -19.66
CA GLN A 21 2.08 -26.68 -18.57
C GLN A 21 1.08 -25.62 -18.14
N GLU A 22 0.52 -25.75 -16.94
CA GLU A 22 -0.31 -24.68 -16.41
C GLU A 22 0.56 -23.44 -16.58
N PRO A 23 0.07 -22.42 -17.33
CA PRO A 23 0.88 -21.23 -17.55
C PRO A 23 1.32 -20.79 -16.16
N ASP A 24 2.59 -20.50 -15.91
CA ASP A 24 3.02 -20.04 -14.59
C ASP A 24 2.19 -18.81 -14.22
N LEU A 25 1.13 -19.03 -13.44
CA LEU A 25 0.03 -18.09 -13.30
C LEU A 25 0.42 -16.96 -12.31
N GLY A 26 1.65 -17.00 -11.81
CA GLY A 26 2.15 -16.14 -10.77
C GLY A 26 1.38 -16.31 -9.45
N PRO A 27 1.81 -15.62 -8.39
CA PRO A 27 1.22 -15.76 -7.05
C PRO A 27 -0.25 -15.33 -6.97
N MET A 28 -0.74 -14.47 -7.88
CA MET A 28 -2.12 -13.94 -7.86
C MET A 28 -3.18 -14.94 -8.35
N SER A 29 -2.76 -15.99 -9.04
CA SER A 29 -3.65 -17.03 -9.56
C SER A 29 -4.30 -17.91 -8.51
N ILE A 30 -3.65 -18.01 -7.35
CA ILE A 30 -4.16 -18.74 -6.18
C ILE A 30 -5.45 -18.11 -5.68
N VAL A 31 -5.55 -16.78 -5.76
CA VAL A 31 -6.71 -16.00 -5.31
C VAL A 31 -7.67 -15.69 -6.46
N PHE A 32 -7.13 -15.49 -7.67
CA PHE A 32 -7.90 -15.17 -8.88
C PHE A 32 -7.54 -16.14 -10.02
N PRO A 33 -8.16 -17.32 -10.08
CA PRO A 33 -7.83 -18.38 -11.05
C PRO A 33 -7.99 -18.00 -12.52
N HIS A 34 -8.69 -16.89 -12.79
CA HIS A 34 -8.94 -16.37 -14.14
C HIS A 34 -8.15 -15.10 -14.46
N LEU A 35 -7.43 -14.54 -13.49
CA LEU A 35 -6.59 -13.35 -13.68
C LEU A 35 -5.21 -13.82 -14.13
N HIS A 36 -4.91 -13.72 -15.42
CA HIS A 36 -3.58 -14.01 -15.92
C HIS A 36 -2.87 -12.71 -16.28
N LEU A 37 -1.70 -12.46 -15.69
CA LEU A 37 -0.81 -11.40 -16.18
C LEU A 37 -0.42 -11.60 -17.66
N SER A 38 -0.46 -12.84 -18.14
CA SER A 38 -0.25 -13.21 -19.54
C SER A 38 -1.45 -12.96 -20.47
N GLN A 39 -2.63 -12.59 -19.93
CA GLN A 39 -3.78 -12.14 -20.75
C GLN A 39 -3.62 -10.69 -21.20
N LEU A 40 -2.79 -9.90 -20.50
CA LEU A 40 -2.50 -8.53 -20.89
C LEU A 40 -1.57 -8.55 -22.10
N THR A 41 -1.96 -7.84 -23.15
CA THR A 41 -1.06 -7.55 -24.26
C THR A 41 0.14 -6.74 -23.75
N LYS A 42 1.27 -6.77 -24.49
CA LYS A 42 2.46 -5.97 -24.15
C LYS A 42 2.12 -4.48 -23.97
N GLU A 43 1.14 -3.99 -24.70
CA GLU A 43 0.64 -2.61 -24.65
C GLU A 43 -0.16 -2.33 -23.37
N GLU A 44 -1.05 -3.24 -22.97
CA GLU A 44 -1.83 -3.09 -21.73
C GLU A 44 -0.95 -3.18 -20.48
N LEU A 45 0.04 -4.08 -20.48
CA LEU A 45 1.02 -4.18 -19.40
C LEU A 45 1.88 -2.91 -19.29
N ALA A 46 2.32 -2.35 -20.42
CA ALA A 46 3.07 -1.09 -20.44
C ALA A 46 2.23 0.08 -19.92
N LYS A 47 0.93 0.12 -20.28
CA LYS A 47 0.00 1.13 -19.77
C LYS A 47 -0.21 1.02 -18.27
N GLU A 48 -0.38 -0.18 -17.73
CA GLU A 48 -0.57 -0.39 -16.30
C GLU A 48 0.72 -0.05 -15.52
N ASN A 49 1.88 -0.46 -16.03
CA ASN A 49 3.17 -0.09 -15.44
C ASN A 49 3.41 1.44 -15.45
N SER A 50 2.97 2.17 -16.48
CA SER A 50 3.03 3.64 -16.50
C SER A 50 2.22 4.24 -15.35
N LYS A 51 0.97 3.78 -15.16
CA LYS A 51 0.12 4.26 -14.07
C LYS A 51 0.74 3.96 -12.70
N ILE A 52 1.24 2.74 -12.50
CA ILE A 52 1.91 2.36 -11.25
C ILE A 52 3.14 3.24 -11.02
N SER A 53 3.94 3.48 -12.07
CA SER A 53 5.10 4.37 -11.99
C SER A 53 4.71 5.81 -11.63
N GLU A 54 3.62 6.33 -12.18
CA GLU A 54 3.10 7.67 -11.87
C GLU A 54 2.62 7.76 -10.41
N ILE A 55 1.90 6.74 -9.93
CA ILE A 55 1.44 6.65 -8.55
C ILE A 55 2.63 6.58 -7.59
N ASN A 56 3.62 5.72 -7.88
CA ASN A 56 4.82 5.58 -7.06
C ASN A 56 5.62 6.89 -7.03
N ALA A 57 5.77 7.57 -8.16
CA ALA A 57 6.42 8.87 -8.20
C ALA A 57 5.69 9.92 -7.35
N GLU A 58 4.35 9.89 -7.31
CA GLU A 58 3.57 10.78 -6.44
C GLU A 58 3.73 10.43 -4.95
N ILE A 59 3.78 9.15 -4.59
CA ILE A 59 4.05 8.69 -3.22
C ILE A 59 5.44 9.16 -2.79
N ASP A 60 6.46 8.99 -3.62
CA ASP A 60 7.83 9.41 -3.34
C ASP A 60 7.91 10.94 -3.17
N ARG A 61 7.20 11.71 -4.00
CA ARG A 61 7.11 13.17 -3.85
C ARG A 61 6.52 13.57 -2.50
N LYS A 62 5.41 12.94 -2.09
CA LYS A 62 4.77 13.23 -0.80
C LYS A 62 5.64 12.82 0.39
N ALA A 63 6.33 11.68 0.30
CA ALA A 63 7.25 11.24 1.34
C ALA A 63 8.39 12.25 1.56
N LEU A 64 8.96 12.74 0.46
CA LEU A 64 10.01 13.76 0.49
C LEU A 64 9.51 15.11 1.07
N GLU A 65 8.27 15.51 0.75
CA GLU A 65 7.65 16.72 1.30
C GLU A 65 7.45 16.61 2.83
N ILE A 66 6.99 15.45 3.31
CA ILE A 66 6.84 15.16 4.74
C ILE A 66 8.22 15.21 5.43
N GLU A 67 9.24 14.56 4.86
CA GLU A 67 10.59 14.56 5.43
C GLU A 67 11.14 15.98 5.56
N ASN A 68 11.03 16.79 4.50
CA ASN A 68 11.44 18.19 4.53
C ASN A 68 10.69 19.00 5.60
N THR A 69 9.39 18.76 5.75
CA THR A 69 8.56 19.41 6.78
C THR A 69 9.07 19.09 8.19
N ILE A 70 9.41 17.83 8.46
CA ILE A 70 9.96 17.40 9.76
C ILE A 70 11.32 18.06 10.02
N VAL A 71 12.20 18.10 9.01
CA VAL A 71 13.52 18.74 9.14
C VAL A 71 13.38 20.25 9.44
N LEU A 72 12.44 20.92 8.80
CA LEU A 72 12.15 22.33 9.08
C LEU A 72 11.57 22.52 10.47
N ALA A 73 10.61 21.68 10.87
CA ALA A 73 10.00 21.71 12.21
C ALA A 73 11.04 21.60 13.32
N LYS A 74 11.99 20.66 13.20
CA LYS A 74 13.05 20.44 14.21
C LYS A 74 14.04 21.60 14.32
N ARG A 75 14.04 22.55 13.39
CA ARG A 75 14.81 23.80 13.48
C ARG A 75 14.03 24.94 14.11
N THR A 76 12.71 24.83 14.19
CA THR A 76 11.83 25.83 14.81
C THR A 76 11.65 25.54 16.31
N PRO A 77 11.46 26.58 17.14
CA PRO A 77 11.07 26.36 18.53
C PRO A 77 9.68 25.76 18.63
N VAL A 78 9.43 25.03 19.72
CA VAL A 78 8.11 24.47 20.04
C VAL A 78 7.09 25.61 20.18
N ALA A 79 5.99 25.52 19.43
CA ALA A 79 4.92 26.53 19.44
C ALA A 79 3.95 26.29 20.60
N ALA A 80 3.64 25.04 20.90
CA ALA A 80 2.79 24.65 22.03
C ALA A 80 3.14 23.24 22.53
N VAL A 81 2.74 22.94 23.76
CA VAL A 81 2.78 21.58 24.32
C VAL A 81 1.36 21.20 24.72
N ASP A 82 0.94 20.00 24.34
CA ASP A 82 -0.42 19.48 24.52
C ASP A 82 -0.39 18.05 25.11
N ASP A 83 -1.57 17.55 25.46
CA ASP A 83 -1.74 16.16 25.87
C ASP A 83 -1.61 15.22 24.67
N CYS A 84 -0.74 14.22 24.80
CA CYS A 84 -0.59 13.18 23.77
C CYS A 84 -1.85 12.30 23.73
N PRO A 85 -2.45 12.05 22.56
CA PRO A 85 -3.64 11.20 22.45
C PRO A 85 -3.38 9.71 22.76
N ILE A 86 -2.10 9.29 22.77
CA ILE A 86 -1.71 7.90 23.03
C ILE A 86 -1.39 7.66 24.50
N CYS A 87 -0.49 8.47 25.08
CA CYS A 87 -0.06 8.29 26.47
C CYS A 87 -0.74 9.22 27.47
N TYR A 88 -1.60 10.13 27.00
CA TYR A 88 -2.33 11.13 27.80
C TYR A 88 -1.45 11.98 28.73
N GLY A 89 -0.16 12.07 28.43
CA GLY A 89 0.78 12.94 29.12
C GLY A 89 0.93 14.26 28.38
N ASN A 90 1.06 15.36 29.12
CA ASN A 90 1.35 16.71 28.61
C ASN A 90 2.79 16.81 28.07
N THR A 91 3.03 16.13 26.95
CA THR A 91 4.35 15.83 26.38
C THR A 91 4.36 15.88 24.85
N MET A 92 3.25 16.27 24.22
CA MET A 92 3.14 16.42 22.77
C MET A 92 3.62 17.80 22.37
N ASN A 93 4.81 17.88 21.78
CA ASN A 93 5.34 19.12 21.24
C ASN A 93 4.70 19.41 19.89
N VAL A 94 4.17 20.61 19.72
CA VAL A 94 3.58 21.10 18.47
C VAL A 94 4.51 22.13 17.87
N PHE A 95 4.91 21.90 16.63
CA PHE A 95 5.75 22.78 15.83
C PHE A 95 4.94 23.36 14.68
N MET A 96 5.05 24.67 14.47
CA MET A 96 4.44 25.36 13.34
C MET A 96 5.51 25.54 12.26
N VAL A 97 5.38 24.80 11.15
CA VAL A 97 6.35 24.82 10.06
C VAL A 97 5.99 25.90 9.04
N SER A 98 4.70 26.05 8.76
CA SER A 98 4.13 27.12 7.93
C SER A 98 2.72 27.45 8.41
N GLU A 99 2.05 28.44 7.78
CA GLU A 99 0.71 28.89 8.19
C GLU A 99 -0.33 27.75 8.28
N ASN A 100 -0.21 26.74 7.42
CA ASN A 100 -1.11 25.59 7.34
C ASN A 100 -0.37 24.25 7.45
N SER A 101 0.83 24.21 8.06
CA SER A 101 1.58 22.97 8.23
C SER A 101 2.15 22.87 9.64
N PHE A 102 1.77 21.79 10.32
CA PHE A 102 2.16 21.49 11.68
C PHE A 102 2.86 20.13 11.72
N TYR A 103 3.81 20.02 12.65
CA TYR A 103 4.43 18.76 13.02
C TYR A 103 4.23 18.58 14.53
N CYS A 104 3.83 17.39 14.94
CA CYS A 104 3.66 17.04 16.34
C CYS A 104 4.55 15.85 16.68
N GLU A 105 5.22 15.89 17.83
CA GLU A 105 5.98 14.75 18.35
C GLU A 105 5.82 14.62 19.87
N CYS A 106 5.55 13.42 20.35
CA CYS A 106 5.49 13.13 21.77
C CYS A 106 6.89 12.79 22.29
N SER A 107 7.31 13.46 23.35
CA SER A 107 8.61 13.21 24.00
C SER A 107 8.64 11.92 24.85
N ASN A 108 7.51 11.24 25.01
CA ASN A 108 7.37 10.07 25.89
C ASN A 108 7.10 8.76 25.13
N CYS A 109 6.16 8.75 24.18
CA CYS A 109 5.81 7.53 23.42
C CYS A 109 6.24 7.57 21.95
N ASP A 110 7.05 8.55 21.56
CA ASP A 110 7.60 8.73 20.20
C ASP A 110 6.55 8.84 19.07
N SER A 111 5.26 9.00 19.41
CA SER A 111 4.21 9.23 18.43
C SER A 111 4.43 10.57 17.74
N SER A 112 4.42 10.57 16.42
CA SER A 112 4.61 11.79 15.64
C SER A 112 3.74 11.82 14.38
N GLY A 113 3.53 13.02 13.86
CA GLY A 113 2.75 13.21 12.63
C GLY A 113 2.86 14.62 12.07
N VAL A 114 2.46 14.75 10.80
CA VAL A 114 2.43 16.02 10.05
C VAL A 114 1.03 16.22 9.50
N GLY A 115 0.55 17.46 9.48
CA GLY A 115 -0.78 17.77 8.98
C GLY A 115 -1.08 19.25 8.97
N THR A 116 -2.31 19.59 8.57
CA THR A 116 -2.74 21.00 8.44
C THR A 116 -3.22 21.61 9.74
N SER A 117 -3.50 20.78 10.75
CA SER A 117 -3.85 21.22 12.09
C SER A 117 -3.36 20.21 13.14
N PRO A 118 -3.08 20.62 14.38
CA PRO A 118 -2.74 19.68 15.45
C PRO A 118 -3.83 18.64 15.68
N LYS A 119 -5.11 19.05 15.62
CA LYS A 119 -6.26 18.15 15.81
C LYS A 119 -6.33 17.03 14.78
N SER A 120 -6.10 17.34 13.50
CA SER A 120 -6.08 16.31 12.46
C SER A 120 -4.93 15.32 12.68
N ILE A 121 -3.76 15.82 13.11
CA ILE A 121 -2.61 14.96 13.41
C ILE A 121 -2.93 14.03 14.58
N TYR A 122 -3.60 14.51 15.61
CA TYR A 122 -3.99 13.67 16.75
C TYR A 122 -4.95 12.56 16.34
N GLN A 123 -5.95 12.87 15.51
CA GLN A 123 -6.87 11.86 14.97
C GLN A 123 -6.11 10.80 14.14
N ASP A 124 -5.21 11.24 13.25
CA ASP A 124 -4.41 10.32 12.43
C ASP A 124 -3.51 9.41 13.30
N ILE A 125 -2.98 9.94 14.40
CA ILE A 125 -2.18 9.17 15.37
C ILE A 125 -3.07 8.14 16.10
N GLU A 126 -4.27 8.51 16.54
CA GLU A 126 -5.23 7.60 17.17
C GLU A 126 -5.65 6.48 16.21
N ASP A 127 -6.01 6.83 14.97
CA ASP A 127 -6.49 5.88 13.96
C ASP A 127 -5.40 4.84 13.62
N LYS A 128 -4.12 5.25 13.60
CA LYS A 128 -2.98 4.34 13.41
C LYS A 128 -2.83 3.32 14.52
N VAL A 129 -3.19 3.66 15.75
CA VAL A 129 -3.14 2.69 16.86
C VAL A 129 -4.16 1.58 16.66
N TRP A 130 -5.36 1.92 16.19
CA TRP A 130 -6.43 0.94 15.98
C TRP A 130 -6.28 0.09 14.72
N THR A 131 -5.55 0.57 13.72
CA THR A 131 -5.37 -0.12 12.43
C THR A 131 -4.19 -1.10 12.39
N ASN A 132 -3.30 -1.06 13.39
CA ASN A 132 -2.13 -1.96 13.47
C ASN A 132 -2.44 -3.37 14.03
N ASP A 133 -3.72 -3.71 14.30
CA ASP A 133 -4.16 -5.01 14.85
C ASP A 133 -4.80 -5.97 13.81
N SER A 134 -4.42 -5.91 12.52
CA SER A 134 -4.98 -6.80 11.47
C SER A 134 -3.94 -7.48 10.60
#